data_AF-A0A7J7IC73-F1
#
_entry.id   AF-A0A7J7IC73-F1
#
_cell.length_a   1.000
_cell.length_b   1.000
_cell.length_c   1.000
_cell.angle_alpha   90.00
_cell.angle_beta   90.00
_cell.angle_gamma   90.00
#
_symmetry.space_group_name_H-M   'P 1'
#
loop_
_entity.id
_entity.type
_entity.pdbx_description
1 polymer ?
#
loop_
_entity_poly.entity_id
_entity_poly.type
_entity_poly.pdbx_seq_one_letter_code
_entity_poly.pdbx_strand_id
1 'polypeptide(L)'
;MRRRFLNFCEIHVIVGPMFAGKTTAFLRRVKSEGNNGTNVAIIKSSKDTRYAVDSVVTHDGTKFPCWALQDLLSFRRKIGDEAYAKSMLDVIEAQFFGDLYDFCCKVADHDGKTVIVAGLDGDYLRFFLQINSFFFLFLDANL
;
A
#
# COMPACT_ATOMS: atom_id res chain seq x y z
N MET A 1 11.41 5.22 -30.62
CA MET A 1 9.95 5.36 -30.42
C MET A 1 9.62 4.94 -28.99
N ARG A 2 9.62 5.89 -28.03
CA ARG A 2 9.26 5.60 -26.62
C ARG A 2 7.76 5.35 -26.57
N ARG A 3 7.33 4.15 -26.20
CA ARG A 3 5.93 3.88 -25.85
C ARG A 3 5.55 4.86 -24.74
N ARG A 4 4.71 5.84 -25.07
CA ARG A 4 3.94 6.60 -24.08
C ARG A 4 3.00 5.56 -23.47
N PHE A 5 3.36 5.03 -22.30
CA PHE A 5 2.40 4.29 -21.48
C PHE A 5 1.31 5.30 -21.14
N LEU A 6 0.07 5.01 -21.56
CA LEU A 6 -1.11 5.58 -20.94
C LEU A 6 -0.98 5.24 -19.45
N ASN A 7 -0.92 6.24 -18.57
CA ASN A 7 -0.88 6.03 -17.13
C ASN A 7 -2.26 5.49 -16.71
N PHE A 8 -2.43 4.16 -16.77
CA PHE A 8 -3.57 3.52 -16.14
C PHE A 8 -3.35 3.58 -14.62
N CYS A 9 -4.29 4.20 -13.93
CA CYS A 9 -4.29 4.29 -12.48
C CYS A 9 -4.87 2.99 -11.94
N GLU A 10 -4.08 2.23 -11.19
CA GLU A 10 -4.43 0.89 -10.75
C GLU A 10 -4.29 0.79 -9.23
N ILE A 11 -5.16 0.00 -8.62
CA ILE A 11 -5.07 -0.37 -7.21
C ILE A 11 -4.81 -1.86 -7.12
N HIS A 12 -3.62 -2.24 -6.68
CA HIS A 12 -3.26 -3.64 -6.48
C HIS A 12 -3.44 -4.02 -5.02
N VAL A 13 -4.11 -5.13 -4.76
CA VAL A 13 -4.45 -5.58 -3.41
C VAL A 13 -3.84 -6.96 -3.17
N ILE A 14 -3.05 -7.09 -2.10
CA ILE A 14 -2.39 -8.33 -1.66
C ILE A 14 -2.96 -8.71 -0.29
N VAL A 15 -3.81 -9.73 -0.25
CA VAL A 15 -4.59 -10.08 0.95
C VAL A 15 -4.47 -11.55 1.31
N GLY A 16 -4.79 -11.86 2.56
CA GLY A 16 -4.74 -13.21 3.10
C GLY A 16 -4.36 -13.24 4.59
N PRO A 17 -4.41 -14.42 5.22
CA PRO A 17 -4.19 -14.55 6.66
C PRO A 17 -2.73 -14.27 7.03
N MET A 18 -2.45 -14.13 8.33
CA MET A 18 -1.07 -14.06 8.83
C MET A 18 -0.25 -15.26 8.31
N PHE A 19 1.04 -15.02 8.02
CA PHE A 19 1.98 -16.00 7.47
C PHE A 19 1.74 -16.47 6.02
N ALA A 20 0.75 -15.92 5.30
CA ALA A 20 0.52 -16.21 3.88
C ALA A 20 1.56 -15.58 2.91
N GLY A 21 2.67 -15.04 3.40
CA GLY A 21 3.73 -14.46 2.55
C GLY A 21 3.41 -13.08 1.92
N LYS A 22 2.36 -12.39 2.38
CA LYS A 22 1.94 -11.07 1.87
C LYS A 22 3.07 -10.04 1.82
N THR A 23 3.79 -9.88 2.93
CA THR A 23 4.92 -8.95 3.05
C THR A 23 6.01 -9.24 2.03
N THR A 24 6.32 -10.52 1.79
CA THR A 24 7.30 -10.94 0.78
C THR A 24 6.82 -10.59 -0.63
N ALA A 25 5.56 -10.85 -0.95
CA ALA A 25 4.98 -10.51 -2.25
C ALA A 25 4.96 -8.99 -2.49
N PHE A 26 4.56 -8.21 -1.48
CA PHE A 26 4.55 -6.75 -1.48
C PHE A 26 5.95 -6.18 -1.73
N LEU A 27 6.94 -6.59 -0.94
CA LEU A 27 8.31 -6.08 -1.08
C LEU A 27 8.99 -6.50 -2.38
N ARG A 28 8.65 -7.67 -2.92
CA ARG A 28 9.11 -8.08 -4.26
C ARG A 28 8.61 -7.09 -5.32
N ARG A 29 7.38 -6.60 -5.21
CA ARG A 29 6.82 -5.60 -6.14
C ARG A 29 7.47 -4.23 -5.94
N VAL A 30 7.59 -3.77 -4.69
CA VAL A 30 8.33 -2.53 -4.34
C VAL A 30 9.74 -2.53 -4.95
N LYS A 31 10.48 -3.63 -4.78
CA LYS A 31 11.85 -3.77 -5.30
C LYS A 31 11.88 -3.75 -6.83
N SER A 32 10.91 -4.37 -7.48
CA SER A 32 10.77 -4.34 -8.94
C SER A 32 10.52 -2.93 -9.46
N GLU A 33 9.66 -2.15 -8.81
CA GLU A 33 9.38 -0.76 -9.19
C GLU A 33 10.57 0.15 -8.92
N GLY A 34 11.26 -0.02 -7.79
CA GLY A 34 12.49 0.69 -7.49
C GLY A 34 13.60 0.44 -8.52
N ASN A 35 13.74 -0.81 -8.98
CA ASN A 35 14.69 -1.16 -10.05
C ASN A 35 14.33 -0.52 -11.40
N ASN A 36 13.06 -0.20 -11.62
CA ASN A 36 12.59 0.51 -12.82
C ASN A 36 12.78 2.04 -12.72
N GLY A 37 13.35 2.54 -11.62
CA GLY A 37 13.56 3.96 -11.35
C GLY A 37 12.36 4.68 -10.74
N THR A 38 11.31 3.94 -10.35
CA THR A 38 10.16 4.50 -9.63
C THR A 38 10.54 4.79 -8.18
N ASN A 39 10.27 5.99 -7.69
CA ASN A 39 10.40 6.29 -6.26
C ASN A 39 9.21 5.69 -5.51
N VAL A 40 9.47 4.82 -4.53
CA VAL A 40 8.40 4.14 -3.78
C VAL A 40 8.43 4.60 -2.33
N ALA A 41 7.29 5.10 -1.85
CA ALA A 41 7.09 5.42 -0.45
C ALA A 41 6.25 4.34 0.22
N ILE A 42 6.90 3.51 1.05
CA ILE A 42 6.23 2.50 1.86
C ILE A 42 5.61 3.18 3.09
N ILE A 43 4.32 2.96 3.31
CA ILE A 43 3.55 3.52 4.41
C ILE A 43 3.09 2.38 5.31
N LYS A 44 3.28 2.56 6.62
CA LYS A 44 2.92 1.59 7.65
C LYS A 44 2.11 2.29 8.74
N SER A 45 1.13 1.58 9.32
CA SER A 45 0.41 2.13 10.47
C SER A 45 1.31 2.17 11.71
N SER A 46 1.29 3.29 12.44
CA SER A 46 1.95 3.41 13.75
C SER A 46 1.34 2.50 14.81
N LYS A 47 0.13 1.97 14.57
CA LYS A 47 -0.51 0.96 15.42
C LYS A 47 0.18 -0.41 15.32
N ASP A 48 0.93 -0.68 14.26
CA ASP A 48 1.66 -1.94 14.11
C ASP A 48 3.07 -1.85 14.72
N THR A 49 3.17 -2.20 15.99
CA THR A 49 4.41 -2.18 16.78
C THR A 49 5.13 -3.54 16.86
N ARG A 50 4.66 -4.57 16.14
CA ARG A 50 5.06 -5.97 16.37
C ARG A 50 6.52 -6.30 16.05
N TYR A 51 7.18 -5.54 15.18
CA TYR A 51 8.54 -5.88 14.69
C TYR A 51 9.50 -4.68 14.62
N ALA A 52 9.06 -3.55 14.06
CA ALA A 52 9.81 -2.30 14.01
C ALA A 52 8.87 -1.13 13.68
N VAL A 53 9.17 0.07 14.18
CA VAL A 53 8.33 1.27 14.00
C VAL A 53 8.57 1.91 12.64
N ASP A 54 9.82 1.93 12.19
CA ASP A 54 10.37 2.71 11.08
C ASP A 54 10.86 1.85 9.90
N SER A 55 10.68 0.53 9.99
CA SER A 55 11.00 -0.38 8.90
C SER A 55 10.02 -1.54 8.78
N VAL A 56 9.87 -2.02 7.54
CA VAL A 56 9.28 -3.33 7.26
C VAL A 56 10.42 -4.34 7.25
N VAL A 57 10.35 -5.31 8.15
CA VAL A 57 11.35 -6.37 8.29
C VAL A 57 10.79 -7.66 7.72
N THR A 58 11.49 -8.27 6.78
CA THR A 58 11.18 -9.61 6.29
C THR A 58 11.82 -10.68 7.16
N HIS A 59 11.28 -11.90 7.07
CA HIS A 59 11.83 -13.06 7.79
C HIS A 59 13.29 -13.36 7.41
N ASP A 60 13.74 -12.96 6.22
CA ASP A 60 15.15 -13.09 5.78
C ASP A 60 16.07 -11.98 6.33
N GLY A 61 15.56 -11.08 7.19
CA GLY A 61 16.33 -10.02 7.83
C GLY A 61 16.47 -8.74 7.00
N THR A 62 15.92 -8.68 5.78
CA THR A 62 15.94 -7.47 4.97
C THR A 62 15.05 -6.39 5.60
N LYS A 63 15.55 -5.15 5.66
CA LYS A 63 14.80 -4.00 6.18
C LYS A 63 14.52 -3.00 5.06
N PHE A 64 13.27 -2.59 4.95
CA PHE A 64 12.85 -1.53 4.05
C PHE A 64 12.39 -0.32 4.86
N PRO A 65 12.90 0.90 4.56
CA PRO A 65 12.46 2.10 5.26
C PRO A 65 10.98 2.36 4.97
N CYS A 66 10.22 2.77 5.99
CA CYS A 66 8.81 3.09 5.83
C CYS A 66 8.37 4.32 6.64
N TRP A 67 7.30 4.93 6.19
CA TRP A 67 6.63 6.03 6.86
C TRP A 67 5.59 5.50 7.85
N ALA A 68 5.89 5.59 9.13
CA ALA A 68 4.92 5.32 10.18
C ALA A 68 3.88 6.46 10.27
N LEU A 69 2.60 6.13 10.17
CA LEU A 69 1.48 7.07 10.19
C LEU A 69 0.31 6.55 11.02
N GLN A 70 -0.45 7.47 11.61
CA GLN A 70 -1.74 7.14 12.20
C GLN A 70 -2.85 7.05 11.14
N ASP A 71 -2.87 8.03 10.23
CA ASP A 71 -3.90 8.19 9.18
C ASP A 71 -3.24 8.44 7.82
N LEU A 72 -3.73 7.77 6.77
CA LEU A 72 -3.17 7.83 5.41
C LEU A 72 -3.38 9.18 4.72
N LEU A 73 -4.53 9.82 4.93
CA LEU A 73 -4.84 11.11 4.33
C LEU A 73 -3.89 12.23 4.78
N SER A 74 -3.19 12.04 5.92
CA SER A 74 -2.16 12.96 6.40
C SER A 74 -0.83 12.84 5.64
N PHE A 75 -0.62 11.75 4.89
CA PHE A 75 0.67 11.39 4.31
C PHE A 75 1.26 12.46 3.40
N ARG A 76 0.43 13.01 2.49
CA ARG A 76 0.87 14.05 1.54
C ARG A 76 1.49 15.25 2.23
N ARG A 77 0.92 15.68 3.37
CA ARG A 77 1.46 16.79 4.17
C ARG A 77 2.81 16.43 4.79
N LYS A 78 2.99 15.17 5.21
CA LYS A 78 4.21 14.70 5.87
C LYS A 78 5.39 14.54 4.91
N ILE A 79 5.15 13.97 3.73
CA ILE A 79 6.20 13.77 2.72
C ILE A 79 6.48 15.04 1.89
N GLY A 80 5.49 15.95 1.80
CA GLY A 80 5.56 17.18 1.01
C GLY A 80 5.10 16.97 -0.43
N ASP A 81 4.55 18.01 -1.05
CA ASP A 81 3.89 17.93 -2.37
C ASP A 81 4.82 17.44 -3.49
N GLU A 82 6.07 17.91 -3.52
CA GLU A 82 7.03 17.52 -4.57
C GLU A 82 7.38 16.04 -4.48
N ALA A 83 7.71 15.55 -3.29
CA ALA A 83 8.05 14.15 -3.07
C ALA A 83 6.83 13.25 -3.26
N TYR A 84 5.65 13.68 -2.82
CA TYR A 84 4.38 13.00 -3.09
C TYR A 84 4.14 12.83 -4.60
N ALA A 85 4.30 13.90 -5.38
CA ALA A 85 4.07 13.88 -6.82
C ALA A 85 4.97 12.87 -7.54
N LYS A 86 6.22 12.69 -7.09
CA LYS A 86 7.19 11.78 -7.70
C LYS A 86 7.15 10.34 -7.15
N SER A 87 6.36 10.08 -6.11
CA SER A 87 6.33 8.78 -5.44
C SER A 87 5.12 7.94 -5.84
N MET A 88 5.35 6.65 -5.94
CA MET A 88 4.33 5.60 -5.81
C MET A 88 4.08 5.35 -4.32
N LEU A 89 2.82 5.12 -3.96
CA LEU A 89 2.39 5.03 -2.56
C LEU A 89 2.00 3.59 -2.25
N ASP A 90 2.75 2.94 -1.38
CA ASP A 90 2.55 1.51 -1.10
C ASP A 90 2.22 1.33 0.39
N VAL A 91 1.07 0.76 0.71
CA VAL A 91 0.55 0.64 2.08
C VAL A 91 0.65 -0.79 2.56
N ILE A 92 1.30 -1.01 3.70
CA ILE A 92 1.40 -2.32 4.35
C ILE A 92 0.59 -2.36 5.65
N GLU A 93 0.12 -3.56 6.01
CA GLU A 93 -0.73 -3.80 7.19
C GLU A 93 -1.96 -2.88 7.17
N ALA A 94 -2.53 -2.73 5.98
CA ALA A 94 -3.49 -1.69 5.69
C ALA A 94 -4.79 -1.81 6.50
N GLN A 95 -5.07 -2.97 7.10
CA GLN A 95 -6.23 -3.19 7.97
C GLN A 95 -6.24 -2.29 9.22
N PHE A 96 -5.11 -1.65 9.57
CA PHE A 96 -5.04 -0.73 10.71
C PHE A 96 -5.48 0.71 10.40
N PHE A 97 -5.65 1.05 9.12
CA PHE A 97 -6.06 2.38 8.66
C PHE A 97 -7.56 2.41 8.40
N GLY A 98 -8.28 3.27 9.12
CA GLY A 98 -9.72 3.46 8.91
C GLY A 98 -10.06 4.28 7.66
N ASP A 99 -9.11 5.09 7.21
CA ASP A 99 -9.22 5.99 6.05
C ASP A 99 -8.64 5.39 4.75
N LEU A 100 -8.41 4.07 4.73
CA LEU A 100 -7.83 3.37 3.57
C LEU A 100 -8.66 3.56 2.29
N TYR A 101 -9.99 3.46 2.41
CA TYR A 101 -10.91 3.63 1.27
C TYR A 101 -10.75 5.00 0.61
N ASP A 102 -10.95 6.05 1.39
CA ASP A 102 -10.88 7.44 0.91
C ASP A 102 -9.49 7.79 0.40
N PHE A 103 -8.44 7.26 1.03
CA PHE A 103 -7.07 7.44 0.58
C PHE A 103 -6.87 6.86 -0.82
N CYS A 104 -7.26 5.61 -1.05
CA CYS A 104 -7.02 4.97 -2.35
C CYS A 104 -7.86 5.60 -3.47
N CYS A 105 -9.14 5.94 -3.23
CA CYS A 105 -9.95 6.70 -4.21
C CYS A 105 -9.28 8.03 -4.55
N LYS A 106 -8.80 8.77 -3.55
CA LYS A 106 -8.07 10.02 -3.78
C LYS A 106 -6.80 9.81 -4.62
N VAL A 107 -6.00 8.82 -4.27
CA VAL A 107 -4.70 8.56 -4.92
C VAL A 107 -4.88 8.08 -6.36
N ALA A 108 -5.80 7.14 -6.58
CA ALA A 108 -6.03 6.55 -7.89
C ALA A 108 -6.85 7.47 -8.81
N ASP A 109 -8.02 7.94 -8.34
CA ASP A 109 -8.99 8.64 -9.19
C ASP A 109 -8.66 10.12 -9.37
N HIS A 110 -8.12 10.77 -8.33
CA HIS A 110 -7.87 12.21 -8.35
C HIS A 110 -6.39 12.56 -8.60
N ASP A 111 -5.46 11.85 -7.96
CA ASP A 111 -4.04 12.14 -8.09
C ASP A 111 -3.38 11.35 -9.26
N GLY A 112 -4.09 10.40 -9.85
CA GLY A 112 -3.65 9.65 -11.03
C GLY A 112 -2.47 8.71 -10.76
N LYS A 113 -2.45 8.06 -9.60
CA LYS A 113 -1.33 7.23 -9.13
C LYS A 113 -1.73 5.78 -8.93
N THR A 114 -0.81 4.88 -9.23
CA THR A 114 -0.91 3.47 -8.84
C THR A 114 -0.60 3.32 -7.35
N VAL A 115 -1.38 2.50 -6.64
CA VAL A 115 -1.20 2.18 -5.22
C VAL A 115 -1.17 0.67 -5.03
N ILE A 116 -0.22 0.16 -4.22
CA ILE A 116 -0.23 -1.24 -3.79
C ILE A 116 -0.61 -1.28 -2.31
N VAL A 117 -1.59 -2.12 -1.99
CA VAL A 117 -2.10 -2.30 -0.63
C VAL A 117 -1.90 -3.75 -0.21
N ALA A 118 -1.31 -3.97 0.97
CA ALA A 118 -1.18 -5.28 1.57
C ALA A 118 -1.77 -5.32 2.98
N GLY A 119 -2.53 -6.35 3.31
CA GLY A 119 -3.07 -6.52 4.66
C GLY A 119 -3.90 -7.79 4.86
N LEU A 120 -4.53 -7.89 6.03
CA LEU A 120 -5.32 -9.06 6.42
C LEU A 120 -6.72 -9.04 5.78
N ASP A 121 -7.18 -10.21 5.34
CA ASP A 121 -8.54 -10.50 4.88
C ASP A 121 -9.51 -10.74 6.06
N GLY A 122 -9.02 -11.15 7.22
CA GLY A 122 -9.87 -11.32 8.39
C GLY A 122 -9.12 -11.11 9.69
N ASP A 123 -9.88 -10.88 10.74
CA ASP A 123 -9.37 -11.01 12.10
C ASP A 123 -9.27 -12.48 12.53
N TYR A 124 -8.80 -12.73 13.76
CA TYR A 124 -8.65 -14.10 14.26
C TYR A 124 -9.99 -14.86 14.41
N LEU A 125 -11.12 -14.13 14.47
CA LEU A 125 -12.48 -14.67 14.51
C LEU A 125 -13.08 -14.90 13.12
N ARG A 126 -12.31 -14.61 12.06
CA ARG A 126 -12.73 -14.67 10.66
C ARG A 126 -13.83 -13.66 10.30
N PHE A 127 -13.93 -12.56 11.05
CA PHE A 127 -14.68 -11.41 10.59
C PHE A 127 -13.89 -10.66 9.52
N PHE A 128 -14.59 -10.29 8.45
CA PHE A 128 -14.00 -9.54 7.34
C PHE A 128 -13.53 -8.16 7.79
N LEU A 129 -12.30 -7.81 7.41
CA LEU A 129 -11.74 -6.47 7.59
C LEU A 129 -12.06 -5.57 6.39
N GLN A 130 -11.95 -4.25 6.57
CA GLN A 130 -12.27 -3.21 5.56
C GLN A 130 -11.58 -3.46 4.21
N ILE A 131 -10.43 -4.12 4.22
CA ILE A 131 -9.70 -4.56 3.03
C ILE A 131 -10.54 -5.44 2.07
N ASN A 132 -11.51 -6.21 2.57
CA ASN A 132 -12.37 -7.03 1.70
C ASN A 132 -13.47 -6.21 1.05
N SER A 133 -13.99 -5.18 1.75
CA SER A 133 -14.88 -4.21 1.13
C SER A 133 -14.18 -3.51 -0.04
N PHE A 134 -12.86 -3.30 0.08
CA PHE A 134 -12.00 -2.79 -0.98
C PHE A 134 -11.88 -3.75 -2.18
N PHE A 135 -11.70 -5.05 -1.92
CA PHE A 135 -11.60 -6.08 -2.95
C PHE A 135 -12.90 -6.23 -3.76
N PHE A 136 -14.07 -6.18 -3.10
CA PHE A 136 -15.37 -6.31 -3.78
C PHE A 136 -15.77 -5.05 -4.57
N LEU A 137 -15.58 -3.85 -4.04
CA LEU A 137 -15.99 -2.61 -4.72
C LEU A 137 -15.22 -2.34 -6.03
N PHE A 138 -13.95 -2.74 -6.13
CA PHE A 138 -13.13 -2.49 -7.33
C PHE A 138 -13.18 -3.61 -8.37
N LEU A 139 -13.62 -4.83 -8.01
CA LEU A 139 -13.92 -5.89 -8.96
C LEU A 139 -15.25 -5.64 -9.70
N ASP A 140 -16.23 -5.05 -9.03
CA ASP A 140 -17.55 -4.75 -9.63
C ASP A 140 -17.53 -3.49 -10.54
N ALA A 141 -16.47 -2.66 -10.48
CA ALA A 141 -16.32 -1.48 -11.35
C ALA A 141 -15.77 -1.81 -12.77
N ASN A 142 -15.50 -3.08 -13.07
CA ASN A 142 -15.02 -3.57 -14.37
C ASN A 142 -15.98 -4.57 -15.06
N LEU A 143 -17.27 -4.56 -14.71
CA LEU A 143 -18.35 -5.29 -15.41
C LEU A 143 -19.36 -4.32 -16.03
#